data_AF-A0AAV4QX44-F1
#
_entry.id   AF-A0AAV4QX44-F1
#
_cell.length_a   1.000
_cell.length_b   1.000
_cell.length_c   1.000
_cell.angle_alpha   90.00
_cell.angle_beta   90.00
_cell.angle_gamma   90.00
#
_symmetry.space_group_name_H-M   'P 1'
#
loop_
_entity.id
_entity.type
_entity.pdbx_description
1 polymer ?
#
loop_
_entity_poly.entity_id
_entity_poly.type
_entity_poly.pdbx_seq_one_letter_code
_entity_poly.pdbx_strand_id
1 'polypeptide(L)'
;MARILNNKRAAAMYLDDDVDVTNLGLETEAEKQMKTILEKQLKTHISIKEQFSQHRSFVSPSTYKSLTELVHGTCSMEKFQEVEKEQELHQELQRCGLSEQEITDYLHFKLGKPTVSHRLVNPSVVQEKISKIEEKILVHDKELLLPQSFKMLRN
;
A
#
# COMPACT_ATOMS: atom_id res chain seq x y z
N MET A 1 35.34 -28.10 67.09
CA MET A 1 36.48 -27.80 66.21
C MET A 1 36.35 -28.62 64.94
N ALA A 2 35.96 -28.00 63.82
CA ALA A 2 35.87 -28.67 62.51
C ALA A 2 36.86 -28.01 61.54
N ARG A 3 37.68 -28.82 60.87
CA ARG A 3 38.75 -28.38 59.97
C ARG A 3 38.19 -28.07 58.57
N ILE A 4 38.65 -26.96 58.00
CA ILE A 4 38.42 -26.56 56.61
C ILE A 4 39.30 -27.44 55.71
N LEU A 5 38.70 -28.15 54.75
CA LEU A 5 39.41 -28.81 53.66
C LEU A 5 39.18 -28.00 52.38
N ASN A 6 40.19 -27.26 51.96
CA ASN A 6 40.28 -26.69 50.63
C ASN A 6 40.57 -27.80 49.62
N ASN A 7 39.78 -27.92 48.56
CA ASN A 7 40.18 -28.68 47.37
C ASN A 7 40.28 -27.76 46.16
N LYS A 8 41.49 -27.61 45.64
CA LYS A 8 41.83 -26.85 44.43
C LYS A 8 41.72 -27.78 43.22
N ARG A 9 41.08 -27.26 42.16
CA ARG A 9 41.24 -27.65 40.74
C ARG A 9 40.90 -29.10 40.37
N ALA A 10 39.71 -29.27 39.81
CA ALA A 10 39.52 -30.13 38.65
C ALA A 10 39.19 -29.22 37.46
N ALA A 11 40.24 -28.77 36.78
CA ALA A 11 40.13 -28.27 35.41
C ALA A 11 40.28 -29.49 34.48
N ALA A 12 39.54 -29.46 33.36
CA ALA A 12 39.52 -30.40 32.23
C ALA A 12 38.29 -31.32 32.19
N MET A 13 37.16 -30.76 31.77
CA MET A 13 36.32 -31.42 30.78
C MET A 13 36.34 -30.55 29.53
N TYR A 14 37.04 -31.04 28.52
CA TYR A 14 36.93 -30.59 27.14
C TYR A 14 35.47 -30.80 26.69
N LEU A 15 34.78 -29.71 26.42
CA LEU A 15 33.67 -29.68 25.47
C LEU A 15 34.13 -28.76 24.35
N ASP A 16 34.74 -29.42 23.37
CA ASP A 16 35.05 -28.88 22.05
C ASP A 16 33.73 -28.89 21.28
N ASP A 17 32.91 -27.88 21.54
CA ASP A 17 31.75 -27.52 20.74
C ASP A 17 31.83 -26.00 20.60
N ASP A 18 32.66 -25.56 19.66
CA ASP A 18 32.53 -24.24 19.04
C ASP A 18 31.18 -24.19 18.32
N VAL A 19 30.10 -24.13 19.10
CA VAL A 19 28.84 -23.59 18.61
C VAL A 19 29.13 -22.13 18.35
N ASP A 20 29.23 -21.79 17.08
CA ASP A 20 29.34 -20.42 16.62
C ASP A 20 28.10 -19.63 17.09
N VAL A 21 28.18 -19.07 18.30
CA VAL A 21 27.14 -18.24 18.94
C VAL A 21 26.97 -16.90 18.18
N THR A 22 27.79 -16.64 17.15
CA THR A 22 27.71 -15.39 16.39
C THR A 22 26.52 -15.31 15.45
N ASN A 23 25.72 -16.38 15.30
CA ASN A 23 24.59 -16.41 14.37
C ASN A 23 23.30 -17.06 14.94
N LEU A 24 23.02 -16.84 16.24
CA LEU A 24 21.68 -17.04 16.80
C LEU A 24 21.05 -15.64 16.96
N GLY A 25 20.00 -15.36 16.19
CA GLY A 25 19.35 -14.04 16.04
C GLY A 25 19.38 -13.17 17.31
N LEU A 26 20.25 -12.16 17.29
CA LEU A 26 20.75 -11.44 18.46
C LEU A 26 19.75 -10.50 19.17
N GLU A 27 18.55 -10.30 18.62
CA GLU A 27 17.49 -9.55 19.29
C GLU A 27 16.18 -10.32 19.15
N THR A 28 15.54 -10.65 20.27
CA THR A 28 14.17 -11.16 20.28
C THR A 28 13.21 -10.07 19.78
N GLU A 29 12.06 -10.47 19.23
CA GLU A 29 11.04 -9.50 18.79
C GLU A 29 10.61 -8.58 19.96
N ALA A 30 10.55 -9.13 21.18
CA ALA A 30 10.26 -8.37 22.38
C ALA A 30 11.30 -7.29 22.68
N GLU A 31 12.60 -7.62 22.59
CA GLU A 31 13.69 -6.65 22.78
C GLU A 31 13.66 -5.57 21.70
N LYS A 32 13.40 -5.94 20.45
CA LYS A 32 13.26 -5.00 19.33
C LYS A 32 12.09 -4.04 19.53
N GLN A 33 10.94 -4.54 19.98
CA GLN A 33 9.77 -3.71 20.29
C GLN A 33 10.05 -2.78 21.48
N MET A 34 10.68 -3.29 22.54
CA MET A 34 11.02 -2.52 23.74
C MET A 34 11.99 -1.39 23.43
N LYS A 35 13.04 -1.66 22.66
CA LYS A 35 14.01 -0.67 22.16
C LYS A 35 13.32 0.43 21.35
N THR A 36 12.43 0.04 20.44
CA THR A 36 11.64 0.99 19.64
C THR A 36 10.76 1.91 20.50
N ILE A 37 10.15 1.39 21.57
CA ILE A 37 9.33 2.18 22.50
C ILE A 37 10.21 3.15 23.28
N LEU A 38 11.35 2.68 23.80
CA LEU A 38 12.28 3.48 24.59
C LEU A 38 12.85 4.64 23.78
N GLU A 39 13.27 4.39 22.54
CA GLU A 39 13.73 5.42 21.60
C GLU A 39 12.64 6.47 21.33
N LYS A 40 11.37 6.08 21.22
CA LYS A 40 10.26 7.02 21.06
C LYS A 40 10.02 7.87 22.30
N GLN A 41 10.16 7.30 23.50
CA GLN A 41 9.95 8.00 24.77
C GLN A 41 11.09 9.00 25.07
N LEU A 42 12.32 8.69 24.67
CA LEU A 42 13.48 9.55 24.88
C LEU A 42 13.56 10.71 23.86
N LYS A 43 12.81 10.65 22.75
CA LYS A 43 12.74 11.74 21.78
C LYS A 43 11.96 12.93 22.35
N THR A 44 12.66 13.96 22.80
CA THR A 44 12.09 15.21 23.32
C THR A 44 11.80 16.25 22.24
N HIS A 45 12.31 16.06 21.03
CA HIS A 45 12.10 16.95 19.88
C HIS A 45 11.56 16.13 18.72
N ILE A 46 10.30 16.40 18.34
CA ILE A 46 9.63 15.73 17.23
C ILE A 46 9.28 16.80 16.20
N SER A 47 9.67 16.57 14.95
CA SER A 47 9.25 17.43 13.83
C SER A 47 7.83 17.08 13.39
N ILE A 48 7.06 18.09 12.95
CA ILE A 48 5.72 17.89 12.35
C ILE A 48 5.78 16.84 11.23
N LYS A 49 6.82 16.85 10.40
CA LYS A 49 7.02 15.89 9.32
C LYS A 49 7.20 14.45 9.82
N GLU A 50 7.93 14.26 10.92
CA GLU A 50 8.13 12.95 11.54
C GLU A 50 6.82 12.42 12.12
N GLN A 51 6.02 13.29 12.73
CA GLN A 51 4.71 12.93 13.27
C GLN A 51 3.73 12.49 12.18
N PHE A 52 3.69 13.18 11.03
CA PHE A 52 2.90 12.74 9.87
C PHE A 52 3.39 11.39 9.32
N SER A 53 4.70 11.15 9.28
CA SER A 53 5.25 9.88 8.77
C SER A 53 4.93 8.67 9.66
N GLN A 54 4.77 8.89 10.97
CA GLN A 54 4.36 7.85 11.93
C GLN A 54 2.86 7.57 11.90
N HIS A 55 2.06 8.51 11.40
CA HIS A 55 0.64 8.31 11.22
C HIS A 55 0.41 7.33 10.06
N ARG A 56 0.17 6.07 10.37
CA ARG A 56 -0.48 5.16 9.41
C ARG A 56 -1.92 5.64 9.24
N SER A 57 -2.22 6.27 8.12
CA SER A 57 -3.60 6.45 7.69
C SER A 57 -4.11 5.09 7.19
N PHE A 58 -5.05 4.50 7.91
CA PHE A 58 -5.88 3.42 7.37
C PHE A 58 -6.83 4.05 6.37
N VAL A 59 -6.40 4.17 5.11
CA VAL A 59 -7.31 4.50 4.02
C VAL A 59 -8.17 3.27 3.78
N SER A 60 -9.47 3.46 3.66
CA SER A 60 -10.39 2.37 3.31
C SER A 60 -9.87 1.68 2.05
N PRO A 61 -9.62 0.36 2.08
CA PRO A 61 -9.18 -0.38 0.90
C PRO A 61 -10.28 -0.42 -0.17
N SER A 62 -11.53 -0.11 0.19
CA SER A 62 -12.64 -0.05 -0.75
C SER A 62 -13.10 1.39 -0.97
N THR A 63 -12.83 1.90 -2.16
CA THR A 63 -13.52 3.04 -2.80
C THR A 63 -14.84 2.62 -3.45
N TYR A 64 -15.27 1.37 -3.26
CA TYR A 64 -16.50 0.83 -3.84
C TYR A 64 -17.72 1.56 -3.27
N LYS A 65 -18.43 2.27 -4.14
CA LYS A 65 -19.76 2.83 -3.88
C LYS A 65 -20.79 1.82 -4.37
N SER A 66 -21.74 1.46 -3.50
CA SER A 66 -22.80 0.52 -3.88
C SER A 66 -23.79 1.19 -4.83
N LEU A 67 -24.42 0.40 -5.70
CA LEU A 67 -25.45 0.90 -6.61
C LEU A 67 -26.64 1.53 -5.86
N THR A 68 -26.91 1.05 -4.65
CA THR A 68 -27.94 1.61 -3.75
C THR A 68 -27.59 2.99 -3.21
N GLU A 69 -26.30 3.35 -3.13
CA GLU A 69 -25.86 4.70 -2.76
C GLU A 69 -25.93 5.64 -3.97
N LEU A 70 -25.67 5.12 -5.17
CA LEU A 70 -25.70 5.88 -6.42
C LEU A 70 -27.14 6.18 -6.88
N VAL A 71 -28.04 5.20 -6.76
CA VAL A 71 -29.44 5.31 -7.17
C VAL A 71 -30.30 5.71 -5.98
N HIS A 72 -30.77 6.96 -5.98
CA HIS A 72 -31.60 7.52 -4.93
C HIS A 72 -33.09 7.32 -5.26
N GLY A 73 -33.83 6.65 -4.38
CA GLY A 73 -35.28 6.47 -4.51
C GLY A 73 -35.72 5.44 -5.56
N THR A 74 -36.91 5.63 -6.14
CA THR A 74 -37.44 4.74 -7.18
C THR A 74 -36.89 5.13 -8.55
N CYS A 75 -36.21 4.20 -9.22
CA CYS A 75 -35.59 4.38 -10.52
C CYS A 75 -36.21 3.41 -11.55
N SER A 76 -36.26 3.79 -12.83
CA SER A 76 -36.66 2.87 -13.89
C SER A 76 -35.58 1.80 -14.09
N MET A 77 -35.97 0.60 -14.53
CA MET A 77 -35.04 -0.50 -14.77
C MET A 77 -33.93 -0.13 -15.75
N GLU A 78 -34.27 0.57 -16.83
CA GLU A 78 -33.32 1.04 -17.84
C GLU A 78 -32.27 1.97 -17.23
N LYS A 79 -32.72 2.91 -16.38
CA LYS A 79 -31.83 3.87 -15.73
C LYS A 79 -30.92 3.19 -14.70
N PHE A 80 -31.41 2.15 -14.02
CA PHE A 80 -30.58 1.33 -13.14
C PHE A 80 -29.48 0.60 -13.91
N GLN A 81 -29.83 -0.02 -15.05
CA GLN A 81 -28.86 -0.71 -15.91
C GLN A 81 -27.80 0.24 -16.49
N GLU A 82 -28.16 1.48 -16.79
CA GLU A 82 -27.17 2.49 -17.21
C GLU A 82 -26.16 2.79 -16.09
N VAL A 83 -26.64 2.99 -14.86
CA VAL A 83 -25.78 3.29 -13.71
C VAL A 83 -24.88 2.10 -13.37
N GLU A 84 -25.40 0.87 -13.49
CA GLU A 84 -24.61 -0.35 -13.31
C GLU A 84 -23.45 -0.41 -14.31
N LYS A 85 -23.71 -0.21 -15.60
CA LYS A 85 -22.66 -0.20 -16.64
C LYS A 85 -21.64 0.92 -16.43
N GLU A 86 -22.10 2.10 -16.04
CA GLU A 86 -21.21 3.24 -15.75
C GLU A 86 -20.31 2.93 -14.55
N GLN A 87 -20.86 2.29 -13.51
CA GLN A 87 -20.12 1.92 -12.30
C GLN A 87 -19.14 0.76 -12.54
N GLU A 88 -19.51 -0.22 -13.36
CA GLU A 88 -18.59 -1.29 -13.80
C GLU A 88 -17.39 -0.71 -14.54
N LEU A 89 -17.64 0.16 -15.52
CA LEU A 89 -16.59 0.84 -16.27
C LEU A 89 -15.71 1.71 -15.35
N HIS A 90 -16.32 2.42 -14.39
CA HIS A 90 -15.57 3.20 -13.41
C HIS A 90 -14.63 2.33 -12.57
N GLN A 91 -15.10 1.15 -12.13
CA GLN A 91 -14.28 0.21 -11.36
C GLN A 91 -13.16 -0.40 -12.18
N GLU A 92 -13.41 -0.73 -13.45
CA GLU A 92 -12.36 -1.21 -14.37
C GLU A 92 -11.26 -0.17 -14.52
N LEU A 93 -11.62 1.09 -14.78
CA LEU A 93 -10.67 2.20 -14.88
C LEU A 93 -9.93 2.46 -13.56
N GLN A 94 -10.59 2.30 -12.42
CA GLN A 94 -9.96 2.40 -11.11
C GLN A 94 -8.94 1.27 -10.87
N ARG A 95 -9.21 0.05 -11.34
CA ARG A 95 -8.27 -1.09 -11.26
C ARG A 95 -7.01 -0.86 -12.09
N CYS A 96 -7.10 -0.09 -13.18
CA CYS A 96 -5.94 0.36 -13.95
C CYS A 96 -5.06 1.38 -13.18
N GLY A 97 -5.42 1.79 -11.97
CA GLY A 97 -4.65 2.74 -11.15
C GLY A 97 -4.87 4.21 -11.51
N LEU A 98 -5.98 4.53 -12.17
CA LEU A 98 -6.36 5.90 -12.50
C LEU A 98 -6.93 6.63 -11.28
N SER A 99 -6.63 7.91 -11.15
CA SER A 99 -7.23 8.79 -10.14
C SER A 99 -8.70 9.08 -10.48
N GLU A 100 -9.57 9.32 -9.49
CA GLU A 100 -10.99 9.66 -9.73
C GLU A 100 -11.16 10.81 -10.73
N GLN A 101 -10.29 11.83 -10.68
CA GLN A 101 -10.31 12.95 -11.63
C GLN A 101 -9.96 12.51 -13.06
N GLU A 102 -8.94 11.66 -13.20
CA GLU A 102 -8.53 11.11 -14.51
C GLU A 102 -9.66 10.25 -15.10
N ILE A 103 -10.34 9.45 -14.28
CA ILE A 103 -11.48 8.62 -14.70
C ILE A 103 -12.62 9.51 -15.19
N THR A 104 -13.00 10.54 -14.43
CA THR A 104 -14.07 11.46 -14.85
C THR A 104 -13.72 12.17 -16.15
N ASP A 105 -12.49 12.68 -16.28
CA ASP A 105 -12.04 13.38 -17.50
C ASP A 105 -12.06 12.44 -18.72
N TYR A 106 -11.62 11.19 -18.54
CA TYR A 106 -11.64 10.18 -19.60
C TYR A 106 -13.06 9.79 -20.04
N LEU A 107 -13.97 9.56 -19.08
CA LEU A 107 -15.37 9.26 -19.38
C LEU A 107 -16.05 10.43 -20.09
N HIS A 108 -15.84 11.65 -19.60
CA HIS A 108 -16.36 12.86 -20.25
C HIS A 108 -15.84 13.04 -21.67
N PHE A 109 -14.56 12.75 -21.91
CA PHE A 109 -13.97 12.75 -23.24
C PHE A 109 -14.61 11.71 -24.16
N LYS A 110 -14.78 10.46 -23.70
CA LYS A 110 -15.42 9.38 -24.48
C LYS A 110 -16.89 9.65 -24.80
N LEU A 111 -17.63 10.25 -23.87
CA LEU A 111 -19.03 10.64 -24.06
C LEU A 111 -19.19 11.93 -24.88
N GLY A 112 -18.10 12.61 -25.23
CA GLY A 112 -18.14 13.89 -25.94
C GLY A 112 -18.78 15.02 -25.12
N LYS A 113 -18.80 14.91 -23.79
CA LYS A 113 -19.35 15.91 -22.86
C LYS A 113 -18.21 16.72 -22.24
N PRO A 114 -17.75 17.81 -22.87
CA PRO A 114 -16.60 18.57 -22.36
C PRO A 114 -16.94 19.17 -20.99
N THR A 115 -16.10 18.85 -20.00
CA THR A 115 -16.14 19.49 -18.68
C THR A 115 -15.81 20.99 -18.81
N VAL A 116 -16.20 21.78 -17.80
CA VAL A 116 -15.86 23.21 -17.74
C VAL A 116 -14.33 23.40 -17.82
N SER A 117 -13.58 22.50 -17.20
CA SER A 117 -12.11 22.48 -17.22
C SER A 117 -11.56 22.33 -18.64
N HIS A 118 -12.07 21.37 -19.43
CA HIS A 118 -11.61 21.15 -20.80
C HIS A 118 -11.86 22.34 -21.73
N ARG A 119 -12.90 23.15 -21.48
CA ARG A 119 -13.17 24.36 -22.27
C ARG A 119 -12.16 25.48 -22.04
N LEU A 120 -11.52 25.51 -20.88
CA LEU A 120 -10.57 26.55 -20.47
C LEU A 120 -9.12 26.14 -20.73
N VAL A 121 -8.88 24.87 -21.06
CA VAL A 121 -7.56 24.29 -21.30
C VAL A 121 -7.34 24.13 -22.80
N ASN A 122 -6.10 24.33 -23.24
CA ASN A 122 -5.73 24.12 -24.64
C ASN A 122 -6.05 22.67 -25.06
N PRO A 123 -6.72 22.44 -26.20
CA PRO A 123 -7.12 21.11 -26.64
C PRO A 123 -5.94 20.14 -26.81
N SER A 124 -4.75 20.64 -27.14
CA SER A 124 -3.54 19.82 -27.25
C SER A 124 -3.12 19.22 -25.91
N VAL A 125 -3.23 19.98 -24.82
CA VAL A 125 -2.89 19.52 -23.47
C VAL A 125 -3.91 18.48 -22.98
N VAL A 126 -5.19 18.68 -23.32
CA VAL A 126 -6.24 17.68 -23.01
C VAL A 126 -5.94 16.38 -23.74
N GLN A 127 -5.60 16.43 -25.02
CA GLN A 127 -5.29 15.25 -25.80
C GLN A 127 -4.05 14.51 -25.28
N GLU A 128 -3.00 15.22 -24.89
CA GLU A 128 -1.81 14.62 -24.28
C GLU A 128 -2.15 13.87 -22.98
N LYS A 129 -3.01 14.46 -22.13
CA LYS A 129 -3.49 13.80 -20.90
C LYS A 129 -4.28 12.54 -21.21
N ILE A 130 -5.18 12.58 -22.19
CA ILE A 130 -5.95 11.41 -22.60
C ILE A 130 -5.03 10.31 -23.13
N SER A 131 -4.03 10.65 -23.96
CA SER A 131 -3.05 9.67 -24.45
C SER A 131 -2.26 9.00 -23.32
N LYS A 132 -1.90 9.75 -22.27
CA LYS A 132 -1.26 9.17 -21.07
C LYS A 132 -2.18 8.21 -20.33
N ILE A 133 -3.47 8.52 -20.24
CA ILE A 133 -4.47 7.63 -19.62
C ILE A 133 -4.61 6.35 -20.45
N GLU A 134 -4.68 6.45 -21.78
CA GLU A 134 -4.73 5.28 -22.67
C GLU A 134 -3.48 4.41 -22.55
N GLU A 135 -2.29 5.02 -22.43
CA GLU A 135 -1.04 4.28 -22.19
C GLU A 135 -1.09 3.49 -20.88
N LYS A 136 -1.58 4.10 -19.79
CA LYS A 136 -1.74 3.41 -18.50
C LYS A 136 -2.67 2.19 -18.61
N ILE A 137 -3.80 2.33 -19.30
CA ILE A 137 -4.75 1.23 -19.54
C ILE A 137 -4.06 0.12 -20.34
N LEU A 138 -3.38 0.46 -21.43
CA LEU A 138 -2.66 -0.51 -22.25
C LEU A 138 -1.55 -1.25 -21.48
N VAL A 139 -0.83 -0.56 -20.59
CA VAL A 139 0.17 -1.18 -19.72
C VAL A 139 -0.50 -2.16 -18.76
N HIS A 140 -1.61 -1.76 -18.14
CA HIS A 140 -2.37 -2.63 -17.24
C HIS A 140 -2.89 -3.88 -17.96
N ASP A 141 -3.46 -3.74 -19.16
CA ASP A 141 -3.95 -4.86 -19.96
C ASP A 141 -2.82 -5.83 -20.32
N LYS A 142 -1.64 -5.30 -20.67
CA LYS A 142 -0.44 -6.13 -20.89
C LYS A 142 -0.03 -6.87 -19.63
N GLU A 143 -0.11 -6.25 -18.45
CA GLU A 143 0.19 -6.89 -17.18
C GLU A 143 -0.80 -8.01 -16.84
N LEU A 144 -2.08 -7.83 -17.15
CA LEU A 144 -3.11 -8.87 -16.96
C LEU A 144 -2.89 -10.10 -17.85
N LEU A 145 -2.32 -9.91 -19.04
CA LEU A 145 -1.98 -11.01 -19.94
C LEU A 145 -0.74 -11.80 -19.50
N LEU A 146 0.13 -11.20 -18.67
CA LEU A 146 1.31 -11.89 -18.17
C LEU A 146 0.92 -12.93 -17.11
N PRO A 147 1.55 -14.13 -17.13
CA PRO A 147 1.34 -15.09 -16.06
C PRO A 147 1.79 -14.48 -14.73
N GLN A 148 0.98 -14.64 -13.69
CA GLN A 148 1.32 -14.17 -12.35
C GLN A 148 2.51 -14.96 -11.81
N SER A 149 3.71 -14.44 -12.04
CA SER A 149 4.92 -14.90 -11.39
C SER A 149 5.13 -14.10 -10.12
N PHE A 150 5.42 -14.79 -9.03
CA PHE A 150 5.87 -14.13 -7.81
C PHE A 150 7.21 -13.43 -8.12
N LYS A 151 7.18 -12.12 -8.33
CA LYS A 151 8.39 -11.31 -8.36
C LYS A 151 8.97 -11.37 -6.96
N MET A 152 10.05 -12.15 -6.77
CA MET A 152 10.81 -12.19 -5.53
C MET A 152 11.25 -10.75 -5.22
N LEU A 153 10.68 -10.14 -4.18
CA LEU A 153 11.09 -8.84 -3.69
C LEU A 153 12.59 -8.92 -3.37
N ARG A 154 13.38 -8.10 -4.07
CA ARG A 154 14.78 -7.87 -3.69
C ARG A 154 14.74 -6.84 -2.57
N ASN A 155 15.07 -7.30 -1.35
CA ASN A 155 15.22 -6.47 -0.14
C ASN A 155 16.26 -5.38 -0.34
#